data_AF-A0A849SQ53-F1
#
_entry.id   AF-A0A849SQ53-F1
#
_cell.length_a   1.000
_cell.length_b   1.000
_cell.length_c   1.000
_cell.angle_alpha   90.00
_cell.angle_beta   90.00
_cell.angle_gamma   90.00
#
_symmetry.space_group_name_H-M   'P 1'
#
loop_
_entity.id
_entity.type
_entity.pdbx_description
1 polymer ?
#
loop_
_entity_poly.entity_id
_entity_poly.type
_entity_poly.pdbx_seq_one_letter_code
_entity_poly.pdbx_strand_id
1 'polypeptide(L)'
;MSTIDLNTPPPNHKFSVSVEREETAGERNVRLFKDVTLFMVAVAFVTLIAWLCYSTLSAPNATADEKKWAMSVLSAATGGIIGYLVRR
;
A
#
# COMPACT_ATOMS: atom_id res chain seq x y z
N MET A 1 7.83 -12.10 39.89
CA MET A 1 8.28 -12.63 38.59
C MET A 1 8.56 -14.11 38.80
N SER A 2 7.78 -14.99 38.18
CA SER A 2 7.99 -16.45 38.23
C SER A 2 9.02 -16.83 37.18
N THR A 3 10.22 -17.19 37.61
CA THR A 3 11.30 -17.69 36.76
C THR A 3 10.90 -19.07 36.23
N ILE A 4 10.62 -19.17 34.93
CA ILE A 4 10.38 -20.46 34.25
C ILE A 4 11.73 -20.97 33.77
N ASP A 5 12.17 -22.12 34.31
CA ASP A 5 13.37 -22.80 33.82
C ASP A 5 13.04 -23.63 32.57
N LEU A 6 13.56 -23.19 31.43
CA LEU A 6 13.37 -23.87 30.14
C LEU A 6 14.20 -25.15 30.02
N ASN A 7 15.18 -25.38 30.90
CA ASN A 7 15.96 -26.61 30.92
C ASN A 7 15.26 -27.76 31.65
N THR A 8 14.25 -27.46 32.47
CA THR A 8 13.49 -28.47 33.23
C THR A 8 11.97 -28.24 33.14
N PRO A 9 11.36 -28.38 31.94
CA PRO A 9 9.93 -28.22 31.79
C PRO A 9 9.17 -29.30 32.58
N PRO A 10 8.08 -28.93 33.30
CA PRO A 10 7.22 -29.90 33.97
C PRO A 10 6.73 -30.98 32.99
N PRO A 11 6.72 -32.26 33.38
CA PRO A 11 6.22 -33.32 32.53
C PRO A 11 4.75 -33.04 32.12
N ASN A 12 4.39 -33.46 30.91
CA ASN A 12 3.05 -33.32 30.32
C ASN A 12 2.61 -31.89 29.92
N HIS A 13 3.53 -30.93 29.74
CA HIS A 13 3.22 -29.58 29.24
C HIS A 13 4.00 -29.25 27.96
N LYS A 14 3.34 -28.60 26.99
CA LYS A 14 3.98 -28.02 25.80
C LYS A 14 4.19 -26.54 26.02
N PHE A 15 5.45 -26.09 26.03
CA PHE A 15 5.80 -24.68 26.08
C PHE A 15 6.23 -24.21 24.69
N SER A 16 5.66 -23.10 24.23
CA SER A 16 6.09 -22.38 23.02
C SER A 16 6.59 -21.01 23.45
N VAL A 17 7.88 -20.74 23.25
CA VAL A 17 8.50 -19.45 23.57
C VAL A 17 8.90 -18.79 22.26
N SER A 18 8.22 -17.71 21.92
CA SER A 18 8.59 -16.84 20.79
C SER A 18 9.35 -15.64 21.33
N VAL A 19 10.62 -15.53 20.94
CA VAL A 19 11.40 -14.31 21.18
C VAL A 19 11.13 -13.38 20.00
N GLU A 20 10.30 -12.37 20.24
CA GLU A 20 10.04 -11.33 19.26
C GLU A 20 10.91 -10.12 19.58
N ARG A 21 11.46 -9.48 18.54
CA ARG A 21 12.23 -8.25 18.73
C ARG A 21 11.27 -7.14 19.08
N GLU A 22 11.40 -6.55 20.28
CA GLU A 22 10.69 -5.31 20.58
C GLU A 22 11.21 -4.21 19.66
N GLU A 23 10.32 -3.72 18.80
CA GLU A 23 10.62 -2.62 17.90
C GLU A 23 10.82 -1.34 18.71
N THR A 24 11.99 -0.72 18.54
CA THR A 24 12.26 0.56 19.19
C THR A 24 11.39 1.66 18.57
N ALA A 25 11.10 2.72 19.32
CA ALA A 25 10.32 3.85 18.80
C ALA A 25 10.95 4.48 17.53
N GLY A 26 12.28 4.45 17.42
CA GLY A 26 13.01 4.92 16.23
C GLY A 26 12.77 4.03 15.00
N GLU A 27 12.87 2.71 15.15
CA GLU A 27 12.62 1.76 14.06
C GLU A 27 11.18 1.84 13.55
N ARG A 28 10.23 1.96 14.48
CA ARG A 28 8.81 2.16 14.14
C ARG A 28 8.59 3.39 13.28
N ASN A 29 9.23 4.51 13.62
CA ASN A 29 9.10 5.76 12.87
C ASN A 29 9.69 5.62 11.47
N VAL A 30 10.83 4.93 11.30
CA VAL A 30 11.43 4.68 9.98
C VAL A 30 10.52 3.80 9.13
N ARG A 31 9.93 2.75 9.69
CA ARG A 31 8.98 1.88 8.98
C ARG A 31 7.77 2.68 8.50
N LEU A 32 7.13 3.41 9.41
CA LEU A 32 5.95 4.22 9.08
C LEU A 32 6.29 5.32 8.06
N PHE A 33 7.42 5.99 8.21
CA PHE A 33 7.86 7.01 7.24
C PHE A 33 8.07 6.41 5.84
N LYS A 34 8.72 5.26 5.75
CA LYS A 34 8.88 4.53 4.49
C LYS A 34 7.54 4.19 3.86
N ASP A 35 6.60 3.65 4.65
CA ASP A 35 5.28 3.25 4.14
C ASP A 35 4.46 4.46 3.66
N VAL A 36 4.49 5.57 4.40
CA VAL A 36 3.85 6.84 4.00
C VAL A 36 4.51 7.40 2.75
N THR A 37 5.84 7.37 2.66
CA THR A 37 6.58 7.86 1.49
C THR A 37 6.20 7.07 0.24
N LEU A 38 6.17 5.74 0.32
CA LEU A 38 5.76 4.88 -0.78
C LEU A 38 4.31 5.17 -1.21
N PHE A 39 3.41 5.37 -0.25
CA PHE A 39 2.03 5.74 -0.54
C PHE A 39 1.93 7.10 -1.23
N MET A 40 2.66 8.11 -0.75
CA MET A 40 2.68 9.45 -1.35
C MET A 40 3.24 9.43 -2.77
N VAL A 41 4.29 8.65 -3.03
CA VAL A 41 4.84 8.46 -4.38
C VAL A 41 3.79 7.82 -5.30
N ALA A 42 3.08 6.79 -4.83
CA ALA A 42 2.01 6.17 -5.61
C ALA A 42 0.89 7.18 -5.94
N VAL A 43 0.45 7.99 -4.98
CA VAL A 43 -0.54 9.05 -5.21
C VAL A 43 -0.04 10.08 -6.22
N ALA A 44 1.23 10.47 -6.15
CA ALA A 44 1.83 11.40 -7.10
C ALA A 44 1.81 10.84 -8.54
N PHE A 45 2.13 9.56 -8.73
CA PHE A 45 2.04 8.94 -10.06
C PHE A 45 0.60 8.84 -10.56
N VAL A 46 -0.35 8.45 -9.71
CA VAL A 46 -1.77 8.34 -10.09
C VAL A 46 -2.31 9.72 -10.50
N THR A 47 -2.02 10.77 -9.74
CA THR A 47 -2.44 12.14 -10.07
C THR A 47 -1.80 12.65 -11.35
N LEU A 48 -0.51 12.37 -11.58
CA LEU A 48 0.19 12.71 -12.81
C LEU A 48 -0.41 12.01 -14.04
N ILE A 49 -0.74 10.72 -13.92
CA ILE A 49 -1.39 9.96 -15.01
C ILE A 49 -2.78 10.54 -15.30
N ALA A 50 -3.57 10.83 -14.27
CA ALA A 50 -4.89 11.42 -14.43
C ALA A 50 -4.81 12.79 -15.11
N TRP A 51 -3.85 13.62 -14.70
CA TRP A 51 -3.57 14.91 -15.32
C TRP A 51 -3.20 14.78 -16.79
N LEU A 52 -2.27 13.88 -17.14
CA LEU A 52 -1.87 13.64 -18.53
C LEU A 52 -3.07 13.20 -19.37
N CYS A 53 -3.86 12.23 -18.90
CA CYS A 53 -5.04 11.77 -19.62
C CYS A 53 -6.05 12.90 -19.84
N TYR A 54 -6.31 13.70 -18.81
CA TYR A 54 -7.20 14.85 -18.93
C TYR A 54 -6.67 15.89 -19.94
N SER A 55 -5.38 16.21 -19.88
CA SER A 55 -4.75 17.14 -20.82
C SER A 55 -4.88 16.67 -22.27
N THR A 56 -4.63 15.38 -22.54
CA THR A 56 -4.76 14.77 -23.88
C THR A 56 -6.21 14.81 -24.39
N LEU A 57 -7.20 14.60 -23.52
CA LEU A 57 -8.61 14.71 -23.90
C LEU A 57 -9.01 16.15 -24.27
N SER A 58 -8.52 17.12 -23.49
CA SER A 58 -8.78 18.55 -23.71
C SER A 58 -7.98 19.16 -24.88
N ALA A 59 -6.92 18.49 -25.32
CA ALA A 59 -6.05 19.01 -26.37
C ALA A 59 -6.77 19.02 -27.74
N PRO A 60 -6.76 20.16 -28.47
CA PRO A 60 -7.43 20.29 -29.76
C PRO A 60 -6.70 19.55 -30.90
N ASN A 61 -5.39 19.32 -30.73
CA ASN A 61 -4.49 18.69 -31.69
C ASN A 61 -4.21 17.21 -31.38
N ALA A 62 -4.74 16.66 -30.29
CA ALA A 62 -4.60 15.24 -30.00
C ALA A 62 -5.43 14.40 -30.97
N THR A 63 -4.84 13.32 -31.45
CA THR A 63 -5.46 12.37 -32.36
C THR A 63 -6.61 11.62 -31.68
N ALA A 64 -7.52 11.07 -32.50
CA ALA A 64 -8.63 10.26 -32.00
C ALA A 64 -8.15 9.04 -31.19
N ASP A 65 -7.03 8.43 -31.60
CA ASP A 65 -6.45 7.27 -30.92
C ASP A 65 -5.87 7.64 -29.55
N GLU A 66 -5.14 8.75 -29.44
CA GLU A 66 -4.60 9.23 -28.16
C GLU A 66 -5.72 9.53 -27.15
N LYS A 67 -6.81 10.16 -27.61
CA LYS A 67 -7.98 10.42 -26.77
C LYS A 67 -8.67 9.13 -26.33
N LYS A 68 -8.76 8.13 -27.21
CA LYS A 68 -9.32 6.82 -26.87
C LYS A 68 -8.51 6.12 -25.78
N TRP A 69 -7.18 6.13 -25.88
CA TRP A 69 -6.30 5.58 -24.87
C TRP A 69 -6.42 6.32 -23.53
N ALA A 70 -6.41 7.65 -23.55
CA ALA A 70 -6.61 8.46 -22.35
C ALA A 70 -7.96 8.16 -21.66
N MET A 71 -9.03 8.03 -22.44
CA MET A 71 -10.36 7.73 -21.90
C MET A 71 -10.47 6.30 -21.34
N SER A 72 -9.80 5.33 -21.97
CA SER A 72 -9.72 3.96 -21.49
C SER A 72 -9.01 3.87 -20.13
N VAL A 73 -7.88 4.58 -19.98
CA VAL A 73 -7.14 4.64 -18.71
C VAL A 73 -7.98 5.26 -17.59
N LEU A 74 -8.67 6.38 -17.86
CA LEU A 74 -9.54 7.01 -16.87
C LEU A 74 -10.73 6.12 -16.48
N SER A 75 -11.32 5.41 -17.43
CA SER A 75 -12.42 4.47 -17.18
C SER A 75 -11.96 3.30 -16.31
N ALA A 76 -10.80 2.72 -16.61
CA ALA A 76 -10.22 1.65 -15.82
C ALA A 76 -9.88 2.09 -14.38
N ALA A 77 -9.27 3.28 -14.22
CA ALA A 77 -8.98 3.86 -12.91
C ALA A 77 -10.26 4.08 -12.10
N THR A 78 -11.31 4.65 -12.72
CA THR A 78 -12.62 4.88 -12.08
C THR A 78 -13.27 3.56 -11.66
N GLY A 79 -13.25 2.55 -12.53
CA GLY A 79 -13.77 1.22 -12.22
C GLY A 79 -13.01 0.55 -11.09
N GLY A 80 -11.68 0.70 -11.02
CA GLY A 80 -10.86 0.20 -9.93
C GLY A 80 -11.19 0.86 -8.58
N ILE A 81 -11.37 2.18 -8.55
CA ILE A 81 -11.74 2.93 -7.34
C ILE A 81 -13.14 2.52 -6.86
N ILE A 82 -14.13 2.51 -7.75
CA ILE A 82 -15.50 2.11 -7.41
C ILE A 82 -15.52 0.65 -6.92
N GLY A 83 -14.82 -0.25 -7.62
CA GLY A 83 -14.72 -1.65 -7.22
C GLY A 83 -14.08 -1.85 -5.84
N TYR A 84 -13.07 -1.04 -5.50
CA TYR A 84 -12.49 -1.04 -4.15
C TYR A 84 -13.48 -0.56 -3.09
N LEU A 85 -14.21 0.53 -3.37
CA LEU A 85 -15.17 1.13 -2.43
C LEU A 85 -16.39 0.24 -2.19
N VAL A 86 -16.87 -0.50 -3.21
CA VAL A 86 -18.03 -1.38 -3.10
C VAL A 86 -17.70 -2.70 -2.38
N ARG A 87 -16.44 -3.16 -2.45
CA ARG A 87 -16.00 -4.42 -1.85
C ARG A 87 -15.49 -4.27 -0.41
N ARG A 88 -15.39 -3.03 0.07
CA ARG A 88 -15.20 -2.68 1.49
C ARG A 88 -16.54 -2.66 2.21
#